data_AF-A0A8J3Q6H7-F1
#
_entry.id   AF-A0A8J3Q6H7-F1
#
_cell.length_a   1.000
_cell.length_b   1.000
_cell.length_c   1.000
_cell.angle_alpha   90.00
_cell.angle_beta   90.00
_cell.angle_gamma   90.00
#
_symmetry.space_group_name_H-M   'P 1'
#
loop_
_entity.id
_entity.type
_entity.pdbx_description
1 polymer ?
#
loop_
_entity_poly.entity_id
_entity_poly.type
_entity_poly.pdbx_seq_one_letter_code
_entity_poly.pdbx_strand_id
1 'polypeptide(L)'
;MLAAIAAAMLLATVLVVNSVSAHGSIVDPASRNYGCWARWGSDFQNPNMATLDPMCWQAWQANPNAMWNWNGLFREGLAGNHQGNIPDGQLCSGGHAESGRYNALDAVGAWQTTSISNNFRVKLYDQASHGADYIMVFVTRQGFNPLTQPLRWADLELVGQIGNTPASQWTPESAGGVSIQVAGSAPGRTGRHMTFTIWQASHLDQSYYFCSDVMFGGSTNPPTGSPTPTRTPSSTPSPSPSPTSSPLPPVGNCLATYRVTNSWQGGFQAEVTVTAGNAATHSWVVHWNYAAAQTVTNLWNGALLAPGPHVMVGNATWNGALAANGSTTFGFLGSWSGTNPVPALTCTAT
;
A
#
# COMPACT_ATOMS: atom_id res chain seq x y z
N MET A 1 -21.84 -61.73 5.43
CA MET A 1 -20.67 -60.98 5.96
C MET A 1 -19.51 -61.27 5.03
N LEU A 2 -18.86 -60.39 4.29
CA LEU A 2 -18.83 -58.93 4.16
C LEU A 2 -18.20 -58.66 2.77
N ALA A 3 -18.74 -57.72 1.99
CA ALA A 3 -18.10 -57.22 0.77
C ALA A 3 -17.12 -56.10 1.14
N ALA A 4 -15.90 -56.14 0.60
CA ALA A 4 -14.91 -55.06 0.75
C ALA A 4 -14.57 -54.48 -0.63
N ILE A 5 -14.99 -53.23 -0.85
CA ILE A 5 -14.62 -52.41 -2.00
C ILE A 5 -13.40 -51.59 -1.58
N ALA A 6 -12.28 -51.75 -2.28
CA ALA A 6 -11.12 -50.88 -2.13
C ALA A 6 -11.16 -49.80 -3.23
N ALA A 7 -11.42 -48.55 -2.85
CA ALA A 7 -11.26 -47.39 -3.72
C ALA A 7 -9.89 -46.75 -3.43
N ALA A 8 -8.98 -46.79 -4.41
CA ALA A 8 -7.72 -46.08 -4.34
C ALA A 8 -7.96 -44.60 -4.68
N MET A 9 -7.79 -43.71 -3.70
CA MET A 9 -7.83 -42.27 -3.90
C MET A 9 -6.55 -41.80 -4.60
N LEU A 10 -6.70 -41.19 -5.77
CA LEU A 10 -5.64 -40.47 -6.45
C LEU A 10 -5.43 -39.13 -5.72
N LEU A 11 -4.32 -38.97 -5.00
CA LEU A 11 -3.96 -37.72 -4.35
C LEU A 11 -3.47 -36.73 -5.42
N ALA A 12 -4.33 -35.82 -5.85
CA ALA A 12 -3.91 -34.65 -6.62
C ALA A 12 -3.21 -33.68 -5.66
N THR A 13 -1.89 -33.61 -5.72
CA THR A 13 -1.12 -32.55 -5.06
C THR A 13 -1.44 -31.23 -5.74
N VAL A 14 -2.37 -30.47 -5.15
CA VAL A 14 -2.57 -29.07 -5.47
C VAL A 14 -1.33 -28.33 -4.99
N LEU A 15 -0.49 -27.90 -5.92
CA LEU A 15 0.56 -26.91 -5.64
C LEU A 15 -0.15 -25.62 -5.22
N VAL A 16 -0.26 -25.40 -3.92
CA VAL A 16 -0.64 -24.10 -3.38
C VAL A 16 0.56 -23.18 -3.65
N VAL A 17 0.44 -22.38 -4.69
CA VAL A 17 1.33 -21.23 -4.90
C VAL A 17 1.06 -20.23 -3.78
N ASN A 18 1.83 -20.32 -2.70
CA ASN A 18 1.87 -19.25 -1.70
C ASN A 18 2.34 -18.01 -2.44
N SER A 19 1.50 -16.96 -2.51
CA SER A 19 1.93 -15.66 -3.00
C SER A 19 3.11 -15.20 -2.14
N VAL A 20 4.30 -15.19 -2.73
CA VAL A 20 5.51 -14.72 -2.08
C VAL A 20 5.33 -13.24 -1.76
N SER A 21 5.72 -12.87 -0.55
CA SER A 21 5.58 -11.53 0.02
C SER A 21 6.28 -10.48 -0.85
N ALA A 22 5.74 -9.27 -0.82
CA ALA A 22 6.13 -8.13 -1.60
C ALA A 22 6.83 -7.12 -0.67
N HIS A 23 8.04 -6.63 -0.99
CA HIS A 23 8.94 -6.10 0.05
C HIS A 23 9.56 -4.71 -0.19
N GLY A 24 9.39 -4.06 -1.34
CA GLY A 24 10.03 -2.76 -1.53
C GLY A 24 9.50 -1.89 -2.66
N SER A 25 9.91 -0.63 -2.67
CA SER A 25 9.61 0.33 -3.74
C SER A 25 10.61 1.48 -3.76
N ILE A 26 10.56 2.29 -4.82
CA ILE A 26 11.24 3.58 -4.84
C ILE A 26 10.45 4.57 -4.01
N VAL A 27 11.06 5.05 -2.93
CA VAL A 27 10.44 6.00 -2.00
C VAL A 27 10.84 7.45 -2.28
N ASP A 28 11.95 7.67 -3.01
CA ASP A 28 12.39 8.99 -3.46
C ASP A 28 13.25 8.90 -4.75
N PRO A 29 12.90 9.59 -5.85
CA PRO A 29 11.60 10.19 -6.12
C PRO A 29 10.52 9.10 -6.13
N ALA A 30 9.47 9.28 -5.33
CA ALA A 30 8.44 8.27 -5.08
C ALA A 30 7.88 7.64 -6.36
N SER A 31 7.79 6.30 -6.38
CA SER A 31 7.10 5.58 -7.45
C SER A 31 5.61 5.94 -7.48
N ARG A 32 4.92 5.71 -8.62
CA ARG A 32 3.51 6.09 -8.81
C ARG A 32 2.61 5.59 -7.68
N ASN A 33 2.62 4.28 -7.41
CA ASN A 33 1.76 3.70 -6.38
C ASN A 33 2.20 4.04 -4.96
N TYR A 34 3.50 4.05 -4.66
CA TYR A 34 3.99 4.49 -3.35
C TYR A 34 3.63 5.96 -3.09
N GLY A 35 3.79 6.83 -4.08
CA GLY A 35 3.41 8.24 -3.99
C GLY A 35 1.90 8.44 -3.78
N CYS A 36 1.06 7.69 -4.49
CA CYS A 36 -0.39 7.70 -4.26
C CYS A 36 -0.75 7.19 -2.87
N TRP A 37 -0.12 6.11 -2.41
CA TRP A 37 -0.28 5.60 -1.04
C TRP A 37 0.15 6.64 0.00
N ALA A 38 1.31 7.27 -0.17
CA ALA A 38 1.87 8.21 0.79
C ALA A 38 1.03 9.50 0.89
N ARG A 39 0.52 10.01 -0.23
CA ARG A 39 -0.28 11.25 -0.25
C ARG A 39 -1.73 11.03 0.13
N TRP A 40 -2.31 9.90 -0.28
CA TRP A 40 -3.75 9.67 -0.22
C TRP A 40 -4.15 8.47 0.60
N GLY A 41 -3.24 7.60 1.05
CA GLY A 41 -3.60 6.38 1.78
C GLY A 41 -4.46 6.66 3.01
N SER A 42 -4.12 7.69 3.80
CA SER A 42 -4.90 8.09 4.98
C SER A 42 -6.28 8.69 4.65
N ASP A 43 -6.53 9.04 3.39
CA ASP A 43 -7.73 9.77 2.93
C ASP A 43 -8.13 9.38 1.49
N PHE A 44 -8.05 8.07 1.17
CA PHE A 44 -8.04 7.63 -0.23
C PHE A 44 -9.40 7.75 -0.94
N GLN A 45 -10.45 8.00 -0.17
CA GLN A 45 -11.82 8.23 -0.66
C GLN A 45 -12.17 9.72 -0.77
N ASN A 46 -11.21 10.63 -0.52
CA ASN A 46 -11.45 12.06 -0.61
C ASN A 46 -11.94 12.43 -2.02
N PRO A 47 -13.16 12.99 -2.18
CA PRO A 47 -13.70 13.31 -3.49
C PRO A 47 -12.91 14.41 -4.21
N ASN A 48 -12.17 15.25 -3.46
CA ASN A 48 -11.30 16.27 -4.04
C ASN A 48 -10.07 15.68 -4.73
N MET A 49 -9.72 14.41 -4.48
CA MET A 49 -8.61 13.76 -5.20
C MET A 49 -8.86 13.74 -6.71
N ALA A 50 -10.12 13.62 -7.15
CA ALA A 50 -10.46 13.64 -8.57
C ALA A 50 -10.00 14.91 -9.29
N THR A 51 -9.94 16.05 -8.60
CA THR A 51 -9.48 17.32 -9.15
C THR A 51 -8.03 17.64 -8.80
N LEU A 52 -7.58 17.28 -7.60
CA LEU A 52 -6.24 17.59 -7.10
C LEU A 52 -5.16 16.63 -7.60
N ASP A 53 -5.48 15.35 -7.76
CA ASP A 53 -4.56 14.30 -8.19
C ASP A 53 -5.33 13.24 -9.02
N PRO A 54 -5.79 13.61 -10.22
CA PRO A 54 -6.68 12.76 -11.03
C PRO A 54 -6.04 11.40 -11.37
N MET A 55 -4.71 11.33 -11.42
CA MET A 55 -4.03 10.07 -11.71
C MET A 55 -4.00 9.11 -10.52
N CYS A 56 -3.81 9.61 -9.29
CA CYS A 56 -4.03 8.77 -8.11
C CYS A 56 -5.51 8.43 -7.94
N TRP A 57 -6.43 9.36 -8.23
CA TRP A 57 -7.86 9.09 -8.15
C TRP A 57 -8.26 7.89 -9.02
N GLN A 58 -7.92 7.90 -10.32
CA GLN A 58 -8.25 6.78 -11.19
C GLN A 58 -7.58 5.47 -10.75
N ALA A 59 -6.37 5.53 -10.18
CA ALA A 59 -5.68 4.34 -9.66
C ALA A 59 -6.41 3.76 -8.44
N TRP A 60 -6.81 4.60 -7.48
CA TRP A 60 -7.60 4.19 -6.32
C TRP A 60 -8.97 3.67 -6.71
N GLN A 61 -9.64 4.26 -7.71
CA GLN A 61 -10.91 3.75 -8.22
C GLN A 61 -10.77 2.41 -8.93
N ALA A 62 -9.67 2.19 -9.67
CA ALA A 62 -9.44 0.96 -10.40
C ALA A 62 -9.08 -0.21 -9.49
N ASN A 63 -8.10 -0.02 -8.60
CA ASN A 63 -7.71 -1.05 -7.64
C ASN A 63 -6.93 -0.45 -6.44
N PRO A 64 -7.58 -0.27 -5.27
CA PRO A 64 -6.91 0.21 -4.07
C PRO A 64 -5.68 -0.62 -3.66
N ASN A 65 -5.66 -1.92 -3.98
CA ASN A 65 -4.55 -2.80 -3.64
C ASN A 65 -3.27 -2.48 -4.42
N ALA A 66 -3.33 -1.71 -5.52
CA ALA A 66 -2.14 -1.19 -6.17
C ALA A 66 -1.32 -0.29 -5.22
N MET A 67 -2.01 0.46 -4.35
CA MET A 67 -1.42 1.37 -3.36
C MET A 67 -1.22 0.67 -2.02
N TRP A 68 -2.16 -0.16 -1.55
CA TRP A 68 -1.96 -0.88 -0.28
C TRP A 68 -0.79 -1.87 -0.34
N ASN A 69 -0.66 -2.56 -1.47
CA ASN A 69 0.49 -3.42 -1.75
C ASN A 69 1.52 -2.65 -2.59
N TRP A 70 1.87 -1.44 -2.17
CA TRP A 70 2.81 -0.57 -2.89
C TRP A 70 4.19 -1.23 -3.08
N ASN A 71 4.53 -2.15 -2.19
CA ASN A 71 5.77 -2.91 -2.14
C ASN A 71 5.78 -4.16 -3.05
N GLY A 72 4.71 -4.42 -3.80
CA GLY A 72 4.48 -5.70 -4.49
C GLY A 72 4.45 -5.70 -5.99
N LEU A 73 5.02 -4.69 -6.61
CA LEU A 73 5.07 -4.60 -8.06
C LEU A 73 6.27 -5.39 -8.61
N PHE A 74 6.11 -6.72 -8.69
CA PHE A 74 7.17 -7.63 -9.13
C PHE A 74 6.71 -8.66 -10.18
N ARG A 75 7.70 -9.24 -10.86
CA ARG A 75 7.60 -10.42 -11.71
C ARG A 75 8.60 -11.46 -11.23
N GLU A 76 8.28 -12.73 -11.41
CA GLU A 76 9.19 -13.85 -11.15
C GLU A 76 9.51 -14.59 -12.45
N GLY A 77 10.69 -15.23 -12.49
CA GLY A 77 11.06 -16.16 -13.55
C GLY A 77 11.34 -15.51 -14.91
N LEU A 78 11.79 -14.25 -14.94
CA LEU A 78 12.06 -13.54 -16.19
C LEU A 78 13.45 -13.81 -16.77
N ALA A 79 14.36 -14.40 -15.99
CA ALA A 79 15.72 -14.72 -16.40
C ALA A 79 16.47 -13.53 -17.04
N GLY A 80 16.24 -12.31 -16.53
CA GLY A 80 16.83 -11.06 -17.05
C GLY A 80 16.25 -10.55 -18.37
N ASN A 81 15.30 -11.26 -19.00
CA ASN A 81 14.65 -10.80 -20.24
C ASN A 81 13.48 -9.84 -19.94
N HIS A 82 13.78 -8.65 -19.41
CA HIS A 82 12.75 -7.68 -19.02
C HIS A 82 11.94 -7.20 -20.23
N GLN A 83 12.61 -6.75 -21.29
CA GLN A 83 11.95 -6.18 -22.48
C GLN A 83 11.10 -7.21 -23.22
N GLY A 84 11.50 -8.49 -23.24
CA GLY A 84 10.70 -9.54 -23.86
C GLY A 84 9.42 -9.91 -23.08
N ASN A 85 9.36 -9.59 -21.79
CA ASN A 85 8.24 -9.96 -20.91
C ASN A 85 7.38 -8.77 -20.46
N ILE A 86 7.83 -7.54 -20.70
CA ILE A 86 7.10 -6.32 -20.34
C ILE A 86 6.87 -5.53 -21.63
N PRO A 87 5.68 -5.63 -22.24
CA PRO A 87 5.37 -4.91 -23.46
C PRO A 87 5.43 -3.38 -23.31
N ASP A 88 5.67 -2.69 -24.42
CA ASP A 88 5.50 -1.23 -24.51
C ASP A 88 4.10 -0.82 -24.02
N GLY A 89 4.04 0.25 -23.24
CA GLY A 89 2.82 0.74 -22.60
C GLY A 89 2.42 0.00 -21.32
N GLN A 90 3.15 -1.05 -20.91
CA GLN A 90 2.89 -1.81 -19.69
C GLN A 90 4.06 -1.76 -18.70
N LEU A 91 4.99 -0.82 -18.88
CA LEU A 91 6.21 -0.75 -18.07
C LEU A 91 5.89 -0.42 -16.61
N CYS A 92 4.92 0.47 -16.35
CA CYS A 92 4.61 0.95 -15.01
C CYS A 92 3.76 -0.03 -14.19
N SER A 93 3.11 -1.00 -14.82
CA SER A 93 2.49 -2.14 -14.17
C SER A 93 3.38 -3.38 -14.10
N GLY A 94 4.59 -3.33 -14.66
CA GLY A 94 5.49 -4.49 -14.76
C GLY A 94 4.93 -5.59 -15.67
N GLY A 95 4.30 -5.23 -16.79
CA GLY A 95 3.69 -6.18 -17.71
C GLY A 95 2.38 -6.76 -17.18
N HIS A 96 1.52 -5.92 -16.58
CA HIS A 96 0.30 -6.33 -15.88
C HIS A 96 0.55 -7.36 -14.76
N ALA A 97 1.60 -7.11 -13.97
CA ALA A 97 2.00 -7.97 -12.86
C ALA A 97 0.85 -8.20 -11.85
N GLU A 98 0.98 -9.28 -11.06
CA GLU A 98 0.07 -9.58 -9.95
C GLU A 98 -1.41 -9.65 -10.36
N SER A 99 -1.69 -10.37 -11.45
CA SER A 99 -3.04 -10.50 -12.03
C SER A 99 -3.66 -9.15 -12.40
N GLY A 100 -2.84 -8.23 -12.91
CA GLY A 100 -3.28 -6.91 -13.34
C GLY A 100 -3.54 -5.90 -12.21
N ARG A 101 -3.09 -6.19 -10.98
CA ARG A 101 -3.29 -5.30 -9.82
C ARG A 101 -2.82 -3.87 -10.09
N TYR A 102 -1.75 -3.71 -10.86
CA TYR A 102 -1.08 -2.44 -11.09
C TYR A 102 -1.39 -1.79 -12.44
N ASN A 103 -2.36 -2.31 -13.22
CA ASN A 103 -2.63 -1.83 -14.59
C ASN A 103 -2.96 -0.33 -14.66
N ALA A 104 -3.63 0.21 -13.64
CA ALA A 104 -3.95 1.64 -13.59
C ALA A 104 -2.71 2.55 -13.53
N LEU A 105 -1.54 2.00 -13.20
CA LEU A 105 -0.28 2.74 -13.21
C LEU A 105 0.24 2.98 -14.63
N ASP A 106 -0.27 2.29 -15.65
CA ASP A 106 0.09 2.53 -17.07
C ASP A 106 -0.69 3.68 -17.70
N ALA A 107 -1.69 4.23 -17.00
CA ALA A 107 -2.50 5.33 -17.50
C ALA A 107 -1.62 6.54 -17.86
N VAL A 108 -1.90 7.11 -19.04
CA VAL A 108 -1.24 8.30 -19.55
C VAL A 108 -1.95 9.53 -19.00
N GLY A 109 -1.20 10.49 -18.46
CA GLY A 109 -1.79 11.70 -17.90
C GLY A 109 -0.90 12.44 -16.90
N ALA A 110 -1.49 13.42 -16.22
CA ALA A 110 -0.80 14.35 -15.34
C ALA A 110 -0.49 13.76 -13.95
N TRP A 111 0.35 12.72 -13.90
CA TRP A 111 0.84 12.17 -12.64
C TRP A 111 1.61 13.23 -11.84
N GLN A 112 1.45 13.25 -10.52
CA GLN A 112 2.18 14.17 -9.66
C GLN A 112 3.68 13.89 -9.70
N THR A 113 4.48 14.94 -9.83
CA THR A 113 5.93 14.83 -10.02
C THR A 113 6.74 15.24 -8.80
N THR A 114 7.92 14.66 -8.66
CA THR A 114 8.98 15.14 -7.76
C THR A 114 10.03 15.96 -8.51
N SER A 115 10.37 17.15 -8.01
CA SER A 115 11.44 17.97 -8.59
C SER A 115 12.81 17.37 -8.30
N ILE A 116 13.63 17.20 -9.35
CA ILE A 116 14.99 16.66 -9.23
C ILE A 116 15.98 17.46 -10.10
N SER A 117 17.26 17.35 -9.77
CA SER A 117 18.34 17.88 -10.62
C SER A 117 18.79 16.83 -11.65
N ASN A 118 19.53 17.23 -12.69
CA ASN A 118 20.07 16.28 -13.68
C ASN A 118 21.02 15.25 -13.08
N ASN A 119 21.63 15.55 -11.92
CA ASN A 119 22.32 14.57 -11.09
C ASN A 119 21.45 14.28 -9.85
N PHE A 120 21.00 13.06 -9.71
CA PHE A 120 20.01 12.70 -8.70
C PHE A 120 20.35 11.35 -8.07
N ARG A 121 19.58 10.99 -7.05
CA ARG A 121 19.61 9.65 -6.47
C ARG A 121 18.19 9.10 -6.43
N VAL A 122 18.09 7.79 -6.63
CA VAL A 122 16.88 7.00 -6.44
C VAL A 122 17.06 6.19 -5.17
N LYS A 123 16.23 6.44 -4.15
CA LYS A 123 16.18 5.69 -2.90
C LYS A 123 15.18 4.55 -3.02
N LEU A 124 15.70 3.32 -3.02
CA LEU A 124 14.90 2.10 -2.89
C LEU A 124 14.84 1.70 -1.42
N TYR A 125 13.63 1.42 -0.93
CA TYR A 125 13.39 0.82 0.38
C TYR A 125 12.99 -0.64 0.21
N ASP A 126 13.58 -1.52 1.03
CA ASP A 126 13.32 -2.96 1.07
C ASP A 126 13.13 -3.42 2.51
N GLN A 127 11.91 -3.83 2.83
CA GLN A 127 11.50 -4.32 4.13
C GLN A 127 12.13 -5.68 4.49
N ALA A 128 12.40 -6.54 3.50
CA ALA A 128 12.89 -7.91 3.76
C ALA A 128 14.39 -8.09 3.64
N SER A 129 15.12 -7.06 3.20
CA SER A 129 16.58 -7.13 3.10
C SER A 129 17.04 -8.24 2.13
N HIS A 130 16.43 -8.27 0.95
CA HIS A 130 16.73 -9.22 -0.14
C HIS A 130 18.05 -8.93 -0.86
N GLY A 131 18.52 -7.68 -0.80
CA GLY A 131 19.65 -7.22 -1.61
C GLY A 131 19.29 -7.12 -3.09
N ALA A 132 20.28 -6.88 -3.93
CA ALA A 132 20.09 -6.80 -5.38
C ALA A 132 21.21 -7.49 -6.14
N ASP A 133 20.86 -8.19 -7.23
CA ASP A 133 21.83 -8.61 -8.24
C ASP A 133 22.23 -7.44 -9.11
N TYR A 134 21.28 -6.54 -9.37
CA TYR A 134 21.49 -5.23 -9.94
C TYR A 134 20.27 -4.34 -9.69
N ILE A 135 20.49 -3.04 -9.74
CA ILE A 135 19.43 -2.04 -9.89
C ILE A 135 19.80 -1.17 -11.08
N MET A 136 18.89 -1.06 -12.05
CA MET A 136 19.04 -0.21 -13.23
C MET A 136 18.05 0.95 -13.15
N VAL A 137 18.53 2.16 -13.39
CA VAL A 137 17.73 3.38 -13.41
C VAL A 137 17.76 3.96 -14.82
N PHE A 138 16.58 4.03 -15.42
CA PHE A 138 16.36 4.63 -16.72
C PHE A 138 15.65 5.96 -16.58
N VAL A 139 15.88 6.86 -17.52
CA VAL A 139 15.12 8.11 -17.66
C VAL A 139 14.68 8.28 -19.10
N THR A 140 13.44 8.72 -19.26
CA THR A 140 12.87 9.09 -20.57
C THR A 140 13.76 10.10 -21.33
N ARG A 141 13.87 9.94 -22.64
CA ARG A 141 14.61 10.83 -23.53
C ARG A 141 13.94 12.21 -23.60
N GLN A 142 14.73 13.25 -23.82
CA GLN A 142 14.20 14.60 -24.05
C GLN A 142 13.21 14.58 -25.22
N GLY A 143 12.05 15.20 -25.05
CA GLY A 143 10.98 15.25 -26.04
C GLY A 143 9.87 14.21 -25.84
N PHE A 144 10.07 13.19 -25.00
CA PHE A 144 8.99 12.32 -24.56
C PHE A 144 7.98 13.10 -23.69
N ASN A 145 6.68 12.93 -23.96
CA ASN A 145 5.62 13.59 -23.21
C ASN A 145 4.75 12.58 -22.44
N PRO A 146 4.99 12.36 -21.13
CA PRO A 146 4.20 11.43 -20.32
C PRO A 146 2.74 11.86 -20.10
N LEU A 147 2.37 13.09 -20.48
CA LEU A 147 0.98 13.54 -20.43
C LEU A 147 0.14 12.98 -21.57
N THR A 148 0.76 12.57 -22.68
CA THR A 148 0.06 12.18 -23.91
C THR A 148 0.58 10.91 -24.56
N GLN A 149 1.70 10.35 -24.09
CA GLN A 149 2.33 9.17 -24.67
C GLN A 149 2.44 8.03 -23.65
N PRO A 150 2.08 6.79 -24.03
CA PRO A 150 2.41 5.62 -23.23
C PRO A 150 3.92 5.40 -23.25
N LEU A 151 4.49 5.02 -22.11
CA LEU A 151 5.93 4.76 -21.99
C LEU A 151 6.33 3.52 -22.81
N ARG A 152 7.42 3.61 -23.57
CA ARG A 152 8.01 2.50 -24.33
C ARG A 152 9.46 2.29 -23.97
N TRP A 153 9.99 1.10 -24.22
CA TRP A 153 11.42 0.81 -24.01
C TRP A 153 12.32 1.73 -24.85
N ALA A 154 11.90 2.09 -26.06
CA ALA A 154 12.65 2.99 -26.93
C ALA A 154 12.77 4.43 -26.38
N ASP A 155 11.83 4.83 -25.52
CA ASP A 155 11.82 6.16 -24.91
C ASP A 155 12.83 6.27 -23.77
N LEU A 156 13.40 5.15 -23.31
CA LEU A 156 14.27 5.09 -22.14
C LEU A 156 15.76 5.13 -22.50
N GLU A 157 16.54 5.75 -21.62
CA GLU A 157 18.00 5.72 -21.60
C GLU A 157 18.46 5.29 -20.21
N LEU A 158 19.40 4.34 -20.12
CA LEU A 158 20.01 3.94 -18.86
C LEU A 158 20.91 5.07 -18.35
N VAL A 159 20.64 5.57 -17.15
CA VAL A 159 21.34 6.73 -16.56
C VAL A 159 22.05 6.44 -15.24
N GLY A 160 21.81 5.26 -14.67
CA GLY A 160 22.41 4.82 -13.41
C GLY A 160 22.27 3.31 -13.26
N GLN A 161 23.27 2.67 -12.67
CA GLN A 161 23.24 1.24 -12.37
C GLN A 161 24.16 0.91 -11.20
N ILE A 162 23.75 -0.06 -10.38
CA ILE A 162 24.64 -0.78 -9.48
C ILE A 162 24.61 -2.28 -9.81
N GLY A 163 25.70 -2.97 -9.51
CA GLY A 163 25.80 -4.43 -9.60
C GLY A 163 25.33 -5.13 -8.33
N ASN A 164 25.79 -6.37 -8.14
CA ASN A 164 25.39 -7.18 -7.01
C ASN A 164 25.76 -6.50 -5.69
N THR A 165 24.75 -6.25 -4.86
CA THR A 165 24.85 -5.53 -3.60
C THR A 165 24.00 -6.24 -2.55
N PRO A 166 24.61 -7.12 -1.73
CA PRO A 166 23.92 -7.80 -0.64
C PRO A 166 23.30 -6.81 0.35
N ALA A 167 22.18 -7.19 0.99
CA ALA A 167 21.46 -6.32 1.90
C ALA A 167 22.28 -5.86 3.12
N SER A 168 23.33 -6.61 3.51
CA SER A 168 24.25 -6.20 4.57
C SER A 168 25.03 -4.92 4.28
N GLN A 169 25.09 -4.50 3.01
CA GLN A 169 25.73 -3.25 2.58
C GLN A 169 24.73 -2.08 2.48
N TRP A 170 23.44 -2.33 2.70
CA TRP A 170 22.40 -1.33 2.61
C TRP A 170 22.24 -0.60 3.95
N THR A 171 21.63 0.59 3.91
CA THR A 171 21.42 1.42 5.09
C THR A 171 20.22 0.90 5.88
N PRO A 172 20.35 0.53 7.17
CA PRO A 172 19.20 0.16 7.99
C PRO A 172 18.24 1.34 8.18
N GLU A 173 16.94 1.08 8.10
CA GLU A 173 15.90 2.10 8.29
C GLU A 173 15.24 1.95 9.66
N SER A 174 14.93 3.08 10.32
CA SER A 174 14.35 3.10 11.67
C SER A 174 12.96 2.47 11.75
N ALA A 175 12.22 2.47 10.64
CA ALA A 175 10.93 1.80 10.50
C ALA A 175 11.06 0.27 10.27
N GLY A 176 12.28 -0.27 10.31
CA GLY A 176 12.59 -1.64 9.90
C GLY A 176 12.97 -1.73 8.42
N GLY A 177 13.63 -2.82 8.02
CA GLY A 177 14.15 -2.99 6.67
C GLY A 177 15.44 -2.22 6.39
N VAL A 178 15.79 -2.12 5.11
CA VAL A 178 17.00 -1.47 4.61
C VAL A 178 16.70 -0.58 3.41
N SER A 179 17.59 0.34 3.09
CA SER A 179 17.51 1.16 1.88
C SER A 179 18.84 1.32 1.18
N ILE A 180 18.78 1.59 -0.12
CA ILE A 180 19.95 1.91 -0.93
C ILE A 180 19.64 3.10 -1.83
N GLN A 181 20.65 3.91 -2.08
CA GLN A 181 20.55 5.00 -3.05
C GLN A 181 21.39 4.70 -4.29
N VAL A 182 20.74 4.73 -5.46
CA VAL A 182 21.38 4.56 -6.76
C VAL A 182 21.54 5.93 -7.41
N ALA A 183 22.76 6.31 -7.76
CA ALA A 183 23.03 7.57 -8.45
C ALA A 183 22.60 7.48 -9.92
N GLY A 184 22.00 8.55 -10.43
CA GLY A 184 21.64 8.71 -11.84
C GLY A 184 22.11 10.06 -12.40
N SER A 185 22.52 10.07 -13.67
CA SER A 185 22.88 11.29 -14.40
C SER A 185 22.14 11.37 -15.73
N ALA A 186 21.26 12.38 -15.85
CA ALA A 186 20.43 12.60 -17.03
C ALA A 186 20.74 13.97 -17.65
N PRO A 187 21.93 14.18 -18.25
CA PRO A 187 22.28 15.46 -18.86
C PRO A 187 21.30 15.81 -19.99
N GLY A 188 21.04 17.12 -20.14
CA GLY A 188 20.15 17.66 -21.17
C GLY A 188 18.65 17.48 -20.91
N ARG A 189 18.24 16.77 -19.85
CA ARG A 189 16.83 16.64 -19.48
C ARG A 189 16.29 17.92 -18.88
N THR A 190 15.16 18.39 -19.36
CA THR A 190 14.43 19.55 -18.80
C THR A 190 12.93 19.30 -18.83
N GLY A 191 12.22 19.82 -17.83
CA GLY A 191 10.77 19.67 -17.71
C GLY A 191 10.37 18.27 -17.25
N ARG A 192 9.17 17.84 -17.66
CA ARG A 192 8.52 16.62 -17.19
C ARG A 192 9.13 15.38 -17.80
N HIS A 193 9.50 14.43 -16.95
CA HIS A 193 10.07 13.15 -17.32
C HIS A 193 9.54 12.04 -16.41
N MET A 194 9.87 10.79 -16.78
CA MET A 194 9.74 9.63 -15.91
C MET A 194 11.10 8.98 -15.69
N THR A 195 11.36 8.58 -14.45
CA THR A 195 12.36 7.54 -14.14
C THR A 195 11.68 6.18 -14.18
N PHE A 196 12.38 5.18 -14.71
CA PHE A 196 11.96 3.78 -14.65
C PHE A 196 13.07 2.97 -14.01
N THR A 197 12.79 2.35 -12.87
CA THR A 197 13.79 1.60 -12.10
C THR A 197 13.45 0.12 -12.11
N ILE A 198 14.43 -0.71 -12.47
CA ILE A 198 14.37 -2.16 -12.39
C ILE A 198 15.25 -2.61 -11.23
N TRP A 199 14.68 -3.35 -10.28
CA TRP A 199 15.43 -3.99 -9.21
C TRP A 199 15.33 -5.50 -9.35
N GLN A 200 16.45 -6.18 -9.62
CA GLN A 200 16.54 -7.63 -9.54
C GLN A 200 16.98 -7.99 -8.13
N ALA A 201 16.09 -8.60 -7.34
CA ALA A 201 16.40 -9.05 -5.99
C ALA A 201 17.29 -10.30 -6.02
N SER A 202 18.10 -10.52 -4.97
CA SER A 202 19.07 -11.64 -4.95
C SER A 202 18.55 -12.93 -4.35
N HIS A 203 17.42 -12.91 -3.64
CA HIS A 203 16.88 -14.10 -2.96
C HIS A 203 16.23 -15.11 -3.91
N LEU A 204 15.70 -14.65 -5.05
CA LEU A 204 15.02 -15.42 -6.09
C LEU A 204 15.16 -14.71 -7.44
N ASP A 205 14.81 -15.37 -8.54
CA ASP A 205 14.57 -14.67 -9.82
C ASP A 205 13.26 -13.86 -9.73
N GLN A 206 13.35 -12.73 -9.02
CA GLN A 206 12.26 -11.82 -8.76
C GLN A 206 12.74 -10.39 -9.09
N SER A 207 12.02 -9.74 -9.98
CA SER A 207 12.34 -8.42 -10.52
C SER A 207 11.20 -7.44 -10.29
N TYR A 208 11.52 -6.24 -9.87
CA TYR A 208 10.56 -5.19 -9.54
C TYR A 208 10.67 -4.03 -10.53
N TYR A 209 9.53 -3.36 -10.79
CA TYR A 209 9.41 -2.33 -11.83
C TYR A 209 8.75 -1.08 -11.27
N PHE A 210 9.48 0.04 -11.27
CA PHE A 210 9.00 1.26 -10.63
C PHE A 210 9.05 2.44 -11.59
N CYS A 211 7.90 3.01 -11.91
CA CYS A 211 7.83 4.32 -12.55
C CYS A 211 7.73 5.41 -11.48
N SER A 212 8.56 6.46 -11.59
CA SER A 212 8.40 7.70 -10.81
C SER A 212 8.35 8.90 -11.76
N ASP A 213 7.35 9.76 -11.59
CA ASP A 213 7.19 10.96 -12.39
C ASP A 213 8.01 12.10 -11.76
N VAL A 214 8.80 12.80 -12.59
CA VAL A 214 9.80 13.77 -12.13
C VAL A 214 9.80 15.05 -12.97
N MET A 215 10.30 16.14 -12.39
CA MET A 215 10.52 17.42 -13.08
C MET A 215 11.99 17.83 -12.99
N PHE A 216 12.68 17.85 -14.13
CA PHE A 216 14.05 18.38 -14.23
C PHE A 216 14.04 19.91 -14.42
N GLY A 217 14.92 20.61 -13.71
CA GLY A 217 15.08 22.06 -13.83
C GLY A 217 14.17 22.89 -12.92
N GLY A 218 13.48 22.26 -11.95
CA GLY A 218 12.84 22.99 -10.86
C GLY A 218 13.88 23.47 -9.85
N SER A 219 13.92 24.77 -9.56
CA SER A 219 14.60 25.28 -8.36
C SER A 219 13.92 24.72 -7.11
N THR A 220 14.69 24.44 -6.06
CA THR A 220 14.23 23.85 -4.78
C THR A 220 13.42 24.82 -3.90
N ASN A 221 12.60 25.70 -4.48
CA ASN A 221 11.73 26.59 -3.71
C ASN A 221 10.27 26.09 -3.75
N PRO A 222 9.63 25.80 -2.60
CA PRO A 222 8.18 25.62 -2.54
C PRO A 222 7.51 26.95 -2.93
N PRO A 223 6.42 26.95 -3.73
CA PRO A 223 5.60 28.14 -3.87
C PRO A 223 4.84 28.38 -2.56
N THR A 224 5.32 29.34 -1.77
CA THR A 224 4.50 30.07 -0.80
C THR A 224 3.49 30.90 -1.58
N GLY A 225 2.22 30.49 -1.54
CA GLY A 225 1.16 31.22 -2.21
C GLY A 225 -0.21 30.59 -2.03
N SER A 226 -0.74 30.61 -0.80
CA SER A 226 -2.18 30.52 -0.58
C SER A 226 -2.61 31.78 0.19
N PRO A 227 -3.58 32.57 -0.33
CA PRO A 227 -3.97 33.82 0.30
C PRO A 227 -4.82 33.51 1.55
N THR A 228 -4.38 34.04 2.69
CA THR A 228 -5.18 34.14 3.91
C THR A 228 -6.38 35.06 3.66
N PRO A 229 -7.64 34.64 3.86
CA PRO A 229 -8.74 35.59 3.91
C PRO A 229 -8.81 36.23 5.30
N THR A 230 -8.51 37.52 5.33
CA THR A 230 -8.73 38.47 6.42
C THR A 230 -10.20 38.51 6.82
N ARG A 231 -10.52 38.24 8.09
CA ARG A 231 -11.82 38.54 8.69
C ARG A 231 -11.84 39.98 9.21
N THR A 232 -12.90 40.73 8.88
CA THR A 232 -13.23 42.03 9.50
C THR A 232 -14.73 42.08 9.81
N PRO A 233 -15.20 42.76 10.89
CA PRO A 233 -16.47 42.46 11.57
C PRO A 233 -17.57 43.53 11.37
N SER A 234 -18.85 43.11 11.41
CA SER A 234 -20.07 43.91 11.74
C SER A 234 -21.31 43.09 11.35
N SER A 235 -22.49 43.14 11.96
CA SER A 235 -23.02 43.56 13.28
C SER A 235 -24.51 43.11 13.29
N THR A 236 -24.98 42.56 14.41
CA THR A 236 -26.38 42.12 14.71
C THR A 236 -27.27 43.32 15.12
N PRO A 237 -28.64 43.27 15.22
CA PRO A 237 -29.50 42.30 15.97
C PRO A 237 -30.82 41.84 15.26
N SER A 238 -31.35 40.60 15.40
CA SER A 238 -32.22 39.96 16.46
C SER A 238 -33.75 40.05 16.17
N PRO A 239 -34.68 39.18 16.71
CA PRO A 239 -34.59 37.82 17.29
C PRO A 239 -35.61 36.79 16.72
N SER A 240 -35.46 35.50 17.10
CA SER A 240 -36.51 34.52 17.54
C SER A 240 -36.31 33.10 16.96
N PRO A 241 -36.68 32.00 17.67
CA PRO A 241 -36.39 31.61 19.04
C PRO A 241 -35.52 30.32 19.09
N SER A 242 -35.01 29.99 20.29
CA SER A 242 -34.35 28.70 20.60
C SER A 242 -35.32 27.52 20.56
N PRO A 243 -34.82 26.32 20.23
CA PRO A 243 -34.92 25.22 21.18
C PRO A 243 -33.57 24.54 21.48
N THR A 244 -33.30 24.43 22.77
CA THR A 244 -32.91 23.23 23.53
C THR A 244 -32.06 22.15 22.86
N SER A 245 -30.94 21.84 23.54
CA SER A 245 -30.07 20.68 23.39
C SER A 245 -30.79 19.39 23.01
N SER A 246 -30.43 18.81 21.86
CA SER A 246 -30.76 17.43 21.52
C SER A 246 -29.67 16.48 22.08
N PRO A 247 -30.04 15.38 22.76
CA PRO A 247 -29.10 14.41 23.29
C PRO A 247 -28.40 13.63 22.17
N LEU A 248 -27.18 13.17 22.48
CA LEU A 248 -26.41 12.21 21.69
C LEU A 248 -27.30 10.99 21.32
N PRO A 249 -27.35 10.53 20.06
CA PRO A 249 -28.03 9.28 19.74
C PRO A 249 -27.30 8.09 20.42
N PRO A 250 -28.03 7.00 20.75
CA PRO A 250 -27.53 5.93 21.61
C PRO A 250 -26.42 5.13 20.91
N VAL A 251 -25.40 4.74 21.70
CA VAL A 251 -24.34 3.79 21.32
C VAL A 251 -24.91 2.56 20.61
N GLY A 252 -24.49 2.35 19.36
CA GLY A 252 -24.73 1.10 18.66
C GLY A 252 -23.92 0.01 19.35
N ASN A 253 -24.59 -0.94 20.00
CA ASN A 253 -23.90 -2.11 20.51
C ASN A 253 -23.48 -2.99 19.31
N CYS A 254 -22.21 -3.38 19.26
CA CYS A 254 -21.72 -4.41 18.33
C CYS A 254 -21.20 -5.61 19.12
N LEU A 255 -21.19 -6.77 18.49
CA LEU A 255 -20.60 -8.00 19.00
C LEU A 255 -19.33 -8.30 18.21
N ALA A 256 -18.27 -8.75 18.89
CA ALA A 256 -17.07 -9.24 18.24
C ALA A 256 -16.74 -10.66 18.69
N THR A 257 -16.46 -11.55 17.73
CA THR A 257 -16.09 -12.95 18.00
C THR A 257 -14.71 -13.23 17.43
N TYR A 258 -13.91 -14.03 18.15
CA TYR A 258 -12.51 -14.28 17.83
C TYR A 258 -12.28 -15.75 17.49
N ARG A 259 -11.54 -16.01 16.42
CA ARG A 259 -11.15 -17.36 16.01
C ARG A 259 -9.68 -17.40 15.61
N VAL A 260 -8.90 -18.28 16.22
CA VAL A 260 -7.56 -18.63 15.69
C VAL A 260 -7.77 -19.51 14.47
N THR A 261 -7.29 -19.07 13.32
CA THR A 261 -7.45 -19.77 12.04
C THR A 261 -6.24 -20.64 11.71
N ASN A 262 -5.05 -20.24 12.18
CA ASN A 262 -3.81 -21.00 12.05
C ASN A 262 -2.86 -20.70 13.21
N SER A 263 -1.95 -21.62 13.56
CA SER A 263 -0.98 -21.44 14.65
C SER A 263 0.32 -22.18 14.37
N TRP A 264 1.45 -21.58 14.74
CA TRP A 264 2.79 -22.15 14.63
C TRP A 264 3.65 -21.78 15.84
N GLN A 265 4.88 -22.28 15.89
CA GLN A 265 5.78 -21.96 16.98
C GLN A 265 6.11 -20.46 16.98
N GLY A 266 5.72 -19.76 18.05
CA GLY A 266 5.98 -18.34 18.23
C GLY A 266 4.99 -17.40 17.54
N GLY A 267 4.04 -17.90 16.74
CA GLY A 267 3.06 -17.06 16.05
C GLY A 267 1.72 -17.73 15.79
N PHE A 268 0.72 -16.93 15.43
CA PHE A 268 -0.61 -17.40 15.07
C PHE A 268 -1.31 -16.42 14.11
N GLN A 269 -2.33 -16.90 13.43
CA GLN A 269 -3.26 -16.12 12.65
C GLN A 269 -4.65 -16.17 13.30
N ALA A 270 -5.28 -15.01 13.44
CA ALA A 270 -6.63 -14.91 13.97
C ALA A 270 -7.53 -14.07 13.07
N GLU A 271 -8.81 -14.36 13.13
CA GLU A 271 -9.89 -13.62 12.48
C GLU A 271 -10.89 -13.18 13.55
N VAL A 272 -11.38 -11.96 13.40
CA VAL A 272 -12.40 -11.37 14.25
C VAL A 272 -13.59 -10.99 13.38
N THR A 273 -14.77 -11.53 13.71
CA THR A 273 -16.04 -11.12 13.10
C THR A 273 -16.69 -10.06 13.97
N VAL A 274 -17.01 -8.92 13.39
CA VAL A 274 -17.75 -7.81 14.02
C VAL A 274 -19.17 -7.80 13.46
N THR A 275 -20.16 -7.89 14.34
CA THR A 275 -21.58 -7.91 14.00
C THR A 275 -22.25 -6.70 14.63
N ALA A 276 -22.91 -5.87 13.82
CA ALA A 276 -23.76 -4.80 14.31
C ALA A 276 -24.95 -5.38 15.08
N GLY A 277 -25.39 -4.72 16.14
CA GLY A 277 -26.62 -5.07 16.84
C GLY A 277 -27.87 -4.71 16.02
N ASN A 278 -28.96 -4.38 16.71
CA ASN A 278 -30.25 -4.09 16.07
C ASN A 278 -30.31 -2.73 15.34
N ALA A 279 -29.22 -1.97 15.33
CA ALA A 279 -29.08 -0.69 14.63
C ALA A 279 -27.88 -0.74 13.68
N ALA A 280 -27.97 0.04 12.59
CA ALA A 280 -26.83 0.21 11.69
C ALA A 280 -25.69 0.95 12.40
N THR A 281 -24.46 0.60 12.06
CA THR A 281 -23.25 1.28 12.55
C THR A 281 -22.69 2.17 11.45
N HIS A 282 -21.97 3.22 11.84
CA HIS A 282 -21.11 4.04 10.98
C HIS A 282 -19.64 3.70 11.21
N SER A 283 -19.29 3.36 12.45
CA SER A 283 -17.94 2.93 12.84
C SER A 283 -18.02 1.88 13.94
N TRP A 284 -16.96 1.10 14.10
CA TRP A 284 -16.82 0.17 15.22
C TRP A 284 -15.36 0.10 15.70
N VAL A 285 -15.19 -0.18 16.99
CA VAL A 285 -13.90 -0.43 17.62
C VAL A 285 -14.01 -1.68 18.49
N VAL A 286 -13.15 -2.65 18.21
CA VAL A 286 -12.99 -3.88 19.00
C VAL A 286 -11.81 -3.72 19.95
N HIS A 287 -11.99 -4.16 21.18
CA HIS A 287 -10.94 -4.17 22.19
C HIS A 287 -10.89 -5.51 22.94
N TRP A 288 -9.68 -5.91 23.32
CA TRP A 288 -9.44 -7.05 24.19
C TRP A 288 -8.10 -6.93 24.91
N ASN A 289 -7.94 -7.72 25.99
CA ASN A 289 -6.68 -7.86 26.69
C ASN A 289 -6.12 -9.27 26.45
N TYR A 290 -4.84 -9.36 26.10
CA TYR A 290 -4.13 -10.63 26.11
C TYR A 290 -3.78 -11.03 27.55
N ALA A 291 -4.10 -12.27 27.92
CA ALA A 291 -3.82 -12.83 29.24
C ALA A 291 -2.42 -13.45 29.36
N ALA A 292 -1.72 -13.60 28.23
CA ALA A 292 -0.35 -14.12 28.13
C ALA A 292 0.51 -13.18 27.28
N ALA A 293 1.75 -13.58 26.99
CA ALA A 293 2.70 -12.81 26.20
C ALA A 293 2.37 -12.87 24.68
N GLN A 294 1.19 -12.36 24.31
CA GLN A 294 0.70 -12.23 22.94
C GLN A 294 0.76 -10.76 22.48
N THR A 295 1.03 -10.53 21.19
CA THR A 295 1.02 -9.19 20.56
C THR A 295 0.53 -9.30 19.12
N VAL A 296 -0.23 -8.31 18.64
CA VAL A 296 -0.57 -8.18 17.22
C VAL A 296 0.63 -7.63 16.46
N THR A 297 1.06 -8.35 15.42
CA THR A 297 2.24 -8.03 14.61
C THR A 297 1.88 -7.50 13.22
N ASN A 298 0.76 -7.92 12.65
CA ASN A 298 0.26 -7.44 11.37
C ASN A 298 -1.26 -7.57 11.33
N LEU A 299 -1.99 -6.63 10.72
CA LEU A 299 -3.46 -6.62 10.71
C LEU A 299 -3.98 -6.19 9.34
N TRP A 300 -5.08 -6.79 8.88
CA TRP A 300 -5.79 -6.43 7.65
C TRP A 300 -7.30 -6.29 7.92
N ASN A 301 -7.99 -5.57 7.02
CA ASN A 301 -9.43 -5.27 7.11
C ASN A 301 -9.85 -4.58 8.43
N GLY A 302 -8.92 -3.93 9.12
CA GLY A 302 -9.15 -3.08 10.29
C GLY A 302 -7.99 -2.10 10.46
N ALA A 303 -8.08 -1.22 11.45
CA ALA A 303 -7.04 -0.27 11.82
C ALA A 303 -6.50 -0.62 13.21
N LEU A 304 -5.24 -1.05 13.30
CA LEU A 304 -4.61 -1.35 14.58
C LEU A 304 -4.28 -0.04 15.31
N LEU A 305 -5.00 0.23 16.40
CA LEU A 305 -4.82 1.42 17.23
C LEU A 305 -3.83 1.16 18.37
N ALA A 306 -3.79 -0.07 18.87
CA ALA A 306 -2.83 -0.51 19.89
C ALA A 306 -2.49 -2.00 19.68
N PRO A 307 -1.20 -2.40 19.58
CA PRO A 307 -0.79 -3.77 19.26
C PRO A 307 -0.85 -4.77 20.42
N GLY A 308 -0.97 -4.31 21.68
CA GLY A 308 -1.04 -5.15 22.89
C GLY A 308 -0.23 -4.58 24.06
N PRO A 309 -0.38 -5.12 25.29
CA PRO A 309 -1.26 -6.23 25.67
C PRO A 309 -2.76 -5.86 25.72
N HIS A 310 -3.07 -4.56 25.80
CA HIS A 310 -4.42 -4.03 25.55
C HIS A 310 -4.55 -3.70 24.06
N VAL A 311 -5.21 -4.57 23.30
CA VAL A 311 -5.35 -4.41 21.86
C VAL A 311 -6.60 -3.60 21.55
N MET A 312 -6.45 -2.68 20.61
CA MET A 312 -7.56 -1.89 20.06
C MET A 312 -7.50 -1.93 18.54
N VAL A 313 -8.61 -2.31 17.91
CA VAL A 313 -8.75 -2.35 16.46
C VAL A 313 -10.02 -1.62 16.05
N GLY A 314 -9.86 -0.54 15.31
CA GLY A 314 -10.97 0.16 14.67
C GLY A 314 -11.35 -0.48 13.33
N ASN A 315 -12.52 -0.11 12.80
CA ASN A 315 -12.89 -0.45 11.44
C ASN A 315 -11.89 0.10 10.42
N ALA A 316 -11.68 -0.63 9.32
CA ALA A 316 -11.14 -0.04 8.12
C ALA A 316 -12.17 0.95 7.55
N THR A 317 -11.71 1.90 6.74
CA THR A 317 -12.56 2.98 6.23
C THR A 317 -13.77 2.48 5.42
N TRP A 318 -13.71 1.27 4.88
CA TRP A 318 -14.75 0.67 4.04
C TRP A 318 -15.67 -0.32 4.77
N ASN A 319 -15.38 -0.71 6.02
CA ASN A 319 -16.19 -1.68 6.76
C ASN A 319 -16.74 -1.20 8.10
N GLY A 320 -16.68 0.11 8.39
CA GLY A 320 -17.33 0.68 9.57
C GLY A 320 -18.85 0.72 9.48
N ALA A 321 -19.36 0.91 8.26
CA ALA A 321 -20.78 1.00 8.00
C ALA A 321 -21.39 -0.40 7.83
N LEU A 322 -22.14 -0.85 8.82
CA LEU A 322 -22.85 -2.14 8.79
C LEU A 322 -24.35 -1.87 8.94
N ALA A 323 -25.17 -2.52 8.13
CA ALA A 323 -26.61 -2.56 8.38
C ALA A 323 -26.90 -3.24 9.74
N ALA A 324 -28.09 -3.04 10.30
CA ALA A 324 -28.50 -3.78 11.50
C ALA A 324 -28.35 -5.30 11.29
N ASN A 325 -27.72 -6.00 12.24
CA ASN A 325 -27.31 -7.41 12.16
C ASN A 325 -26.30 -7.76 11.05
N GLY A 326 -25.81 -6.76 10.31
CA GLY A 326 -24.75 -6.92 9.33
C GLY A 326 -23.42 -7.24 10.00
N SER A 327 -22.54 -7.95 9.29
CA SER A 327 -21.23 -8.35 9.82
C SER A 327 -20.10 -8.03 8.87
N THR A 328 -18.92 -7.81 9.42
CA THR A 328 -17.65 -7.74 8.71
C THR A 328 -16.59 -8.53 9.44
N THR A 329 -15.45 -8.77 8.80
CA THR A 329 -14.33 -9.52 9.36
C THR A 329 -13.04 -8.76 9.19
N PHE A 330 -12.23 -8.76 10.23
CA PHE A 330 -10.82 -8.40 10.14
C PHE A 330 -9.94 -9.54 10.60
N GLY A 331 -8.69 -9.58 10.14
CA GLY A 331 -7.76 -10.62 10.54
C GLY A 331 -6.39 -10.04 10.84
N PHE A 332 -5.59 -10.82 11.56
CA PHE A 332 -4.27 -10.38 11.96
C PHE A 332 -3.32 -11.56 12.23
N LEU A 333 -2.02 -11.28 12.17
CA LEU A 333 -0.97 -12.15 12.68
C LEU A 333 -0.57 -11.68 14.08
N GLY A 334 -0.43 -12.62 15.00
CA GLY A 334 0.08 -12.36 16.34
C GLY A 334 1.31 -13.20 16.66
N SER A 335 2.17 -12.68 17.54
CA SER A 335 3.25 -13.44 18.17
C SER A 335 2.81 -13.92 19.54
N TRP A 336 3.33 -15.06 20.02
CA TRP A 336 3.10 -15.53 21.39
C TRP A 336 4.32 -16.24 21.98
N SER A 337 4.46 -16.22 23.30
CA SER A 337 5.40 -17.09 24.04
C SER A 337 4.70 -17.77 25.23
N GLY A 338 5.02 -19.04 25.47
CA GLY A 338 4.42 -19.83 26.55
C GLY A 338 3.06 -20.45 26.18
N THR A 339 1.98 -19.66 26.23
CA THR A 339 0.62 -20.11 25.89
C THR A 339 -0.11 -19.07 25.04
N ASN A 340 -1.12 -19.51 24.28
CA ASN A 340 -1.92 -18.66 23.38
C ASN A 340 -3.43 -18.79 23.70
N PRO A 341 -3.91 -18.33 24.89
CA PRO A 341 -5.32 -18.38 25.24
C PRO A 341 -6.15 -17.42 24.36
N VAL A 342 -7.39 -17.82 24.05
CA VAL A 342 -8.34 -16.98 23.30
C VAL A 342 -8.87 -15.86 24.22
N PRO A 343 -8.74 -14.58 23.86
CA PRO A 343 -9.20 -13.47 24.68
C PRO A 343 -10.71 -13.25 24.59
N ALA A 344 -11.29 -12.62 25.61
CA ALA A 344 -12.65 -12.08 25.54
C ALA A 344 -12.63 -10.71 24.84
N LEU A 345 -13.50 -10.55 23.84
CA LEU A 345 -13.61 -9.32 23.05
C LEU A 345 -14.81 -8.50 23.49
N THR A 346 -14.64 -7.21 23.30
CA THR A 346 -15.66 -6.20 23.56
C THR A 346 -15.68 -5.24 22.38
N CYS A 347 -16.85 -4.72 22.02
CA CYS A 347 -17.04 -3.92 20.81
C CYS A 347 -17.94 -2.72 21.07
N THR A 348 -17.53 -1.54 20.58
CA THR A 348 -18.29 -0.30 20.63
C THR A 348 -18.52 0.23 19.22
N ALA A 349 -19.76 0.59 18.87
CA ALA A 349 -20.09 1.21 17.59
C ALA A 349 -20.92 2.49 17.76
N THR A 350 -20.89 3.32 16.71
CA THR A 350 -21.58 4.62 16.64
C THR A 350 -22.49 4.70 15.43
#